data_AF-A0A2M8F0J3-F1
#
_entry.id   AF-A0A2M8F0J3-F1
#
_cell.length_a   1.000
_cell.length_b   1.000
_cell.length_c   1.000
_cell.angle_alpha   90.00
_cell.angle_beta   90.00
_cell.angle_gamma   90.00
#
_symmetry.space_group_name_H-M   'P 1'
#
loop_
_entity.id
_entity.type
_entity.pdbx_description
1 polymer ?
#
loop_
_entity_poly.entity_id
_entity_poly.type
_entity_poly.pdbx_seq_one_letter_code
_entity_poly.pdbx_strand_id
1 'polypeptide(L)'
;MRKVIVIAIGVLFFLFIVLFVISRVKTSQQSNQTGPTPTTFFIDNQSAKINSQQNQRIINNALPLTPYENENFRFDYSTSLNQLVVQEKTLQAKEKFSEWAMQNGLTELADNPELVVFQGQSPISDNFTTPTSAEANQSPTTNNESQTTNNNQSPTPTSADNNQQIYSYPFINEFLNIFSKLRQNIGQVTPTPTSSLGSPSPSSITNPPAGGHPPTSGYMYYAQCNGYGGISLPSGCTLCNAGCGPTTVAMIASSFVSADYDPKIIVDMYQSRGYGLGCAGSDYYDAHSLLESLSVKTTDYLIFNLESADQVVSDLKNYLAAGWTFFTLANFRENGGGHFFWITDIDEAGNVWAYDPYYGRFQAPPLNENSRYPFPKYRVAFGVKK
;
A
#
# COMPACT_ATOMS: atom_id res chain seq x y z
N MET A 1 5.13 -51.62 5.52
CA MET A 1 4.96 -50.15 5.55
C MET A 1 5.34 -49.45 4.24
N ARG A 2 6.52 -49.67 3.64
CA ARG A 2 6.92 -48.98 2.38
C ARG A 2 5.91 -49.10 1.22
N LYS A 3 5.27 -50.27 1.04
CA LYS A 3 4.26 -50.47 -0.01
C LYS A 3 2.97 -49.63 0.19
N VAL A 4 2.59 -49.35 1.44
CA VAL A 4 1.39 -48.56 1.75
C VAL A 4 1.62 -47.08 1.44
N ILE A 5 2.83 -46.57 1.70
CA ILE A 5 3.20 -45.18 1.42
C ILE A 5 3.20 -44.90 -0.09
N VAL A 6 3.72 -45.81 -0.91
CA VAL A 6 3.74 -45.65 -2.38
C VAL A 6 2.32 -45.61 -2.95
N ILE A 7 1.41 -46.43 -2.43
CA ILE A 7 0.00 -46.43 -2.86
C ILE A 7 -0.68 -45.11 -2.45
N ALA A 8 -0.46 -44.62 -1.23
CA ALA A 8 -1.05 -43.37 -0.76
C ALA A 8 -0.60 -42.15 -1.58
N ILE A 9 0.68 -42.08 -1.95
CA ILE A 9 1.22 -41.01 -2.81
C ILE A 9 0.60 -41.08 -4.22
N GLY A 10 0.43 -42.28 -4.78
CA GLY A 10 -0.19 -42.47 -6.08
C GLY A 10 -1.65 -41.98 -6.11
N VAL A 11 -2.44 -42.30 -5.08
CA VAL A 11 -3.84 -41.85 -4.96
C VAL A 11 -3.91 -40.33 -4.81
N LEU A 12 -3.03 -39.72 -4.01
CA LEU A 12 -2.99 -38.28 -3.82
C LEU A 12 -2.65 -37.55 -5.14
N PHE A 13 -1.67 -38.04 -5.90
CA PHE A 13 -1.28 -37.46 -7.17
C PHE A 13 -2.41 -37.54 -8.22
N PHE A 14 -3.13 -38.66 -8.25
CA PHE A 14 -4.29 -38.82 -9.14
C PHE A 14 -5.42 -37.83 -8.80
N LEU A 15 -5.71 -37.60 -7.51
CA LEU A 15 -6.69 -36.61 -7.07
C LEU A 15 -6.32 -35.18 -7.51
N PHE A 16 -5.04 -34.81 -7.44
CA PHE A 16 -4.56 -33.50 -7.92
C PHE A 16 -4.78 -33.31 -9.42
N ILE A 17 -4.54 -34.35 -10.24
CA ILE A 17 -4.78 -34.28 -11.69
C ILE A 17 -6.27 -34.09 -11.98
N VAL A 18 -7.15 -34.82 -11.30
CA VAL A 18 -8.61 -34.70 -11.49
C VAL A 18 -9.09 -33.29 -11.14
N LEU A 19 -8.65 -32.73 -10.01
CA LEU A 19 -8.99 -31.36 -9.61
C LEU A 19 -8.46 -30.32 -10.60
N PHE A 20 -7.25 -30.52 -11.12
CA PHE A 20 -6.66 -29.62 -12.13
C PHE A 20 -7.46 -29.63 -13.44
N VAL A 21 -7.89 -30.80 -13.92
CA VAL A 21 -8.71 -30.91 -15.14
C VAL A 21 -10.07 -30.26 -14.94
N ILE A 22 -10.74 -30.48 -13.81
CA ILE A 22 -12.04 -29.86 -13.51
C ILE A 22 -11.90 -28.33 -13.42
N SER A 23 -10.81 -27.80 -12.85
CA SER A 23 -10.56 -26.36 -12.76
C SER A 23 -10.39 -25.66 -14.11
N ARG A 24 -9.97 -26.39 -15.15
CA ARG A 24 -9.75 -25.84 -16.49
C ARG A 24 -10.99 -25.88 -17.40
N VAL A 25 -12.04 -26.58 -17.01
CA VAL A 25 -13.32 -26.56 -17.75
C VAL A 25 -14.14 -25.36 -17.26
N LYS A 26 -13.68 -24.14 -17.56
CA LYS A 26 -14.54 -22.94 -17.49
C LYS A 26 -15.23 -22.77 -18.84
N THR A 27 -16.54 -22.97 -18.82
CA THR A 27 -17.45 -22.76 -19.94
C THR A 27 -17.40 -21.29 -20.39
N SER A 28 -16.84 -21.04 -21.56
CA SER A 28 -16.88 -19.73 -22.21
C SER A 28 -18.30 -19.50 -22.75
N GLN A 29 -19.14 -18.77 -22.03
CA GLN A 29 -20.37 -18.21 -22.58
C GLN A 29 -20.08 -16.81 -23.11
N GLN A 30 -19.99 -16.71 -24.43
CA GLN A 30 -19.81 -15.49 -25.19
C GLN A 30 -21.19 -14.85 -25.40
N SER A 31 -21.52 -13.79 -24.65
CA SER A 31 -22.73 -12.98 -24.93
C SER A 31 -22.37 -11.82 -25.85
N ASN A 32 -22.94 -11.84 -27.07
CA ASN A 32 -22.96 -10.70 -27.97
C ASN A 32 -23.85 -9.59 -27.40
N GLN A 33 -23.29 -8.42 -27.09
CA GLN A 33 -24.05 -7.19 -26.94
C GLN A 33 -23.41 -6.08 -27.80
N THR A 34 -24.23 -5.57 -28.72
CA THR A 34 -24.03 -4.34 -29.50
C THR A 34 -24.15 -3.12 -28.60
N GLY A 35 -23.10 -2.31 -28.52
CA GLY A 35 -23.07 -1.05 -27.76
C GLY A 35 -23.55 0.16 -28.59
N PRO A 36 -24.26 1.13 -27.96
CA PRO A 36 -24.68 2.39 -28.57
C PRO A 36 -23.56 3.45 -28.59
N THR A 37 -23.76 4.44 -29.45
CA THR A 37 -22.85 5.56 -29.78
C THR A 37 -22.48 6.48 -28.61
N PRO A 38 -21.26 7.05 -28.60
CA PRO A 38 -20.77 7.90 -27.52
C PRO A 38 -21.38 9.31 -27.58
N THR A 39 -21.87 9.78 -26.42
CA THR A 39 -22.24 11.18 -26.21
C THR A 39 -21.08 11.89 -25.51
N THR A 40 -20.54 12.92 -26.14
CA THR A 40 -19.48 13.78 -25.60
C THR A 40 -20.01 14.66 -24.48
N PHE A 41 -19.49 14.47 -23.27
CA PHE A 41 -19.68 15.39 -22.14
C PHE A 41 -18.55 16.42 -22.10
N PHE A 42 -18.91 17.70 -21.98
CA PHE A 42 -17.96 18.78 -21.71
C PHE A 42 -17.62 18.78 -20.22
N ILE A 43 -16.35 18.54 -19.90
CA ILE A 43 -15.79 18.72 -18.55
C ILE A 43 -15.55 20.21 -18.36
N ASP A 44 -16.30 20.82 -17.45
CA ASP A 44 -16.14 22.22 -17.08
C ASP A 44 -14.89 22.37 -16.19
N ASN A 45 -14.03 23.34 -16.53
CA ASN A 45 -12.62 23.41 -16.13
C ASN A 45 -12.40 24.03 -14.73
N GLN A 46 -13.36 23.87 -13.81
CA GLN A 46 -13.31 24.51 -12.48
C GLN A 46 -12.34 23.82 -11.52
N SER A 47 -12.14 22.51 -11.63
CA SER A 47 -11.24 21.75 -10.75
C SER A 47 -9.78 22.15 -10.90
N ALA A 48 -9.35 22.58 -12.10
CA ALA A 48 -7.98 23.03 -12.35
C ALA A 48 -7.64 24.34 -11.60
N LYS A 49 -8.64 25.22 -11.39
CA LYS A 49 -8.44 26.50 -10.73
C LYS A 49 -8.28 26.36 -9.21
N ILE A 50 -9.02 25.44 -8.60
CA ILE A 50 -8.97 25.19 -7.14
C ILE A 50 -7.60 24.60 -6.75
N ASN A 51 -7.09 23.65 -7.54
CA ASN A 51 -5.78 23.03 -7.29
C ASN A 51 -4.62 24.05 -7.37
N SER A 52 -4.70 25.02 -8.29
CA SER A 52 -3.63 26.04 -8.44
C SER A 52 -3.43 26.92 -7.20
N GLN A 53 -4.51 27.30 -6.50
CA GLN A 53 -4.42 28.17 -5.32
C GLN A 53 -3.89 27.42 -4.09
N GLN A 54 -4.28 26.16 -3.93
CA GLN A 54 -3.78 25.31 -2.86
C GLN A 54 -2.29 25.02 -3.05
N ASN A 55 -1.89 24.66 -4.28
CA ASN A 55 -0.49 24.43 -4.64
C ASN A 55 0.39 25.66 -4.35
N GLN A 56 -0.09 26.86 -4.67
CA GLN A 56 0.64 28.10 -4.39
C GLN A 56 0.82 28.36 -2.89
N ARG A 57 -0.20 28.06 -2.06
CA ARG A 57 -0.08 28.20 -0.60
C ARG A 57 0.97 27.25 -0.02
N ILE A 58 0.99 26.00 -0.49
CA ILE A 58 1.98 25.00 -0.03
C ILE A 58 3.39 25.45 -0.40
N ILE A 59 3.62 25.89 -1.64
CA ILE A 59 4.91 26.44 -2.08
C ILE A 59 5.32 27.64 -1.23
N ASN A 60 4.42 28.61 -1.02
CA ASN A 60 4.72 29.80 -0.24
C ASN A 60 5.14 29.49 1.21
N ASN A 61 4.61 28.42 1.80
CA ASN A 61 5.02 27.97 3.14
C ASN A 61 6.41 27.32 3.13
N ALA A 62 6.84 26.74 2.00
CA ALA A 62 8.15 26.13 1.84
C ALA A 62 9.26 27.14 1.47
N LEU A 63 8.92 28.25 0.81
CA LEU A 63 9.88 29.26 0.34
C LEU A 63 10.82 29.81 1.43
N PRO A 64 10.37 30.12 2.67
CA PRO A 64 11.28 30.58 3.73
C PRO A 64 12.34 29.57 4.14
N LEU A 65 12.18 28.29 3.76
CA LEU A 65 13.11 27.20 4.03
C LEU A 65 14.07 26.95 2.84
N THR A 66 14.00 27.76 1.77
CA THR A 66 14.90 27.66 0.61
C THR A 66 16.02 28.73 0.66
N PRO A 67 17.26 28.41 0.26
CA PRO A 67 17.80 27.07 -0.06
C PRO A 67 17.91 26.18 1.18
N TYR A 68 17.77 24.87 0.99
CA TYR A 68 18.07 23.88 2.04
C TYR A 68 18.99 22.79 1.51
N GLU A 69 19.93 22.36 2.34
CA GLU A 69 20.91 21.35 2.00
C GLU A 69 21.31 20.50 3.21
N ASN A 70 21.39 19.19 3.02
CA ASN A 70 21.97 18.24 3.97
C ASN A 70 22.81 17.19 3.26
N GLU A 71 23.18 16.12 3.96
CA GLU A 71 23.98 15.00 3.42
C GLU A 71 23.27 14.17 2.34
N ASN A 72 21.92 14.16 2.32
CA ASN A 72 21.11 13.30 1.45
C ASN A 72 20.57 14.01 0.21
N PHE A 73 20.25 15.30 0.33
CA PHE A 73 19.70 16.10 -0.77
C PHE A 73 19.97 17.59 -0.57
N ARG A 74 19.77 18.35 -1.65
CA ARG A 74 19.61 19.80 -1.64
C ARG A 74 18.30 20.11 -2.34
N PHE A 75 17.59 21.17 -1.96
CA PHE A 75 16.54 21.70 -2.81
C PHE A 75 16.51 23.22 -2.84
N ASP A 76 15.99 23.71 -3.96
CA ASP A 76 15.79 25.11 -4.24
C ASP A 76 14.43 25.30 -4.93
N TYR A 77 13.90 26.52 -4.88
CA TYR A 77 12.70 26.87 -5.63
C TYR A 77 13.04 27.30 -7.06
N SER A 78 12.41 26.67 -8.05
CA SER A 78 12.52 27.05 -9.44
C SER A 78 11.34 27.92 -9.85
N THR A 79 11.61 29.20 -10.13
CA THR A 79 10.61 30.15 -10.63
C THR A 79 10.10 29.79 -12.03
N SER A 80 10.91 29.13 -12.86
CA SER A 80 10.51 28.71 -14.21
C SER A 80 9.58 27.50 -14.20
N LEU A 81 9.75 26.61 -13.23
CA LEU A 81 8.89 25.43 -13.06
C LEU A 81 7.73 25.68 -12.10
N ASN A 82 7.80 26.76 -11.29
CA ASN A 82 6.90 27.01 -10.16
C ASN A 82 6.85 25.81 -9.18
N GLN A 83 8.01 25.19 -8.95
CA GLN A 83 8.18 23.93 -8.21
C GLN A 83 9.45 23.96 -7.36
N LEU A 84 9.49 23.15 -6.31
CA LEU A 84 10.74 22.82 -5.62
C LEU A 84 11.53 21.80 -6.44
N VAL A 85 12.80 22.07 -6.66
CA VAL A 85 13.72 21.18 -7.37
C VAL A 85 14.64 20.54 -6.35
N VAL A 86 14.49 19.23 -6.17
CA VAL A 86 15.29 18.44 -5.22
C VAL A 86 16.42 17.76 -5.99
N GLN A 87 17.66 18.13 -5.67
CA GLN A 87 18.87 17.48 -6.16
C GLN A 87 19.22 16.31 -5.24
N GLU A 88 19.22 15.10 -5.80
CA GLU A 88 19.51 13.87 -5.06
C GLU A 88 21.02 13.72 -4.84
N LYS A 89 21.48 13.64 -3.58
CA LYS A 89 22.90 13.36 -3.25
C LYS A 89 23.14 11.90 -2.87
N THR A 90 22.10 11.19 -2.44
CA THR A 90 22.15 9.78 -2.06
C THR A 90 20.96 9.03 -2.63
N LEU A 91 21.01 7.69 -2.64
CA LEU A 91 19.88 6.84 -3.02
C LEU A 91 18.67 6.98 -2.08
N GLN A 92 18.87 7.54 -0.89
CA GLN A 92 17.83 7.78 0.10
C GLN A 92 17.23 9.20 0.00
N ALA A 93 17.67 10.02 -0.97
CA ALA A 93 17.27 11.43 -1.09
C ALA A 93 15.74 11.64 -1.07
N LYS A 94 14.98 10.80 -1.79
CA LYS A 94 13.51 10.89 -1.84
C LYS A 94 12.85 10.60 -0.49
N GLU A 95 13.26 9.51 0.17
CA GLU A 95 12.77 9.15 1.50
C GLU A 95 13.10 10.24 2.52
N LYS A 96 14.34 10.74 2.50
CA LYS A 96 14.81 11.80 3.41
C LYS A 96 14.17 13.15 3.13
N PHE A 97 13.86 13.47 1.88
CA PHE A 97 13.07 14.66 1.54
C PHE A 97 11.65 14.55 2.09
N SER A 98 10.99 13.40 1.93
CA SER A 98 9.65 13.16 2.48
C SER A 98 9.65 13.24 4.01
N GLU A 99 10.65 12.67 4.70
CA GLU A 99 10.84 12.82 6.15
C GLU A 99 10.98 14.30 6.55
N TRP A 100 11.84 15.05 5.84
CA TRP A 100 12.04 16.48 6.08
C TRP A 100 10.74 17.29 5.88
N ALA A 101 10.00 17.01 4.81
CA ALA A 101 8.74 17.67 4.51
C ALA A 101 7.71 17.43 5.63
N MET A 102 7.62 16.20 6.14
CA MET A 102 6.77 15.87 7.29
C MET A 102 7.20 16.60 8.57
N GLN A 103 8.51 16.65 8.87
CA GLN A 103 9.03 17.33 10.06
C GLN A 103 8.78 18.84 10.06
N ASN A 104 8.67 19.46 8.88
CA ASN A 104 8.39 20.88 8.72
C ASN A 104 6.89 21.18 8.52
N GLY A 105 6.02 20.18 8.67
CA GLY A 105 4.57 20.36 8.46
C GLY A 105 4.18 20.67 7.01
N LEU A 106 5.04 20.29 6.05
CA LEU A 106 4.86 20.46 4.61
C LEU A 106 4.55 19.12 3.94
N THR A 107 3.67 18.33 4.55
CA THR A 107 3.41 16.94 4.17
C THR A 107 2.93 16.77 2.72
N GLU A 108 2.34 17.82 2.15
CA GLU A 108 1.81 17.89 0.79
C GLU A 108 2.93 17.99 -0.27
N LEU A 109 4.16 18.28 0.14
CA LEU A 109 5.34 18.17 -0.72
C LEU A 109 5.82 16.73 -0.88
N ALA A 110 5.55 15.87 0.11
CA ALA A 110 5.94 14.46 0.05
C ALA A 110 5.12 13.75 -1.04
N ASP A 111 5.81 13.23 -2.06
CA ASP A 111 5.24 12.49 -3.19
C ASP A 111 4.34 13.30 -4.15
N ASN A 112 4.45 14.63 -4.18
CA ASN A 112 3.66 15.47 -5.09
C ASN A 112 4.47 15.96 -6.31
N PRO A 113 4.32 15.33 -7.49
CA PRO A 113 5.09 15.69 -8.69
C PRO A 113 4.67 17.04 -9.30
N GLU A 114 3.52 17.60 -8.91
CA GLU A 114 3.11 18.94 -9.34
C GLU A 114 3.82 20.04 -8.54
N LEU A 115 4.31 19.73 -7.34
CA LEU A 115 4.99 20.69 -6.46
C LEU A 115 6.49 20.47 -6.37
N VAL A 116 6.95 19.23 -6.58
CA VAL A 116 8.34 18.82 -6.37
C VAL A 116 8.84 18.01 -7.56
N VAL A 117 9.99 18.41 -8.09
CA VAL A 117 10.71 17.66 -9.14
C VAL A 117 12.03 17.19 -8.59
N PHE A 118 12.28 15.88 -8.69
CA PHE A 118 13.55 15.29 -8.34
C PHE A 118 14.48 15.27 -9.56
N GLN A 119 15.66 15.86 -9.40
CA GLN A 119 16.76 15.75 -10.34
C GLN A 119 17.73 14.72 -9.79
N GLY A 120 17.75 13.55 -10.42
CA GLY A 120 18.67 12.49 -10.09
C GLY A 120 20.12 12.95 -10.28
N GLN A 121 21.05 12.21 -9.68
CA GLN A 121 22.46 12.37 -9.99
C GLN A 121 22.68 12.17 -11.49
N SER A 122 22.91 13.25 -12.24
CA SER A 122 23.77 13.10 -13.40
C SER A 122 25.07 12.47 -12.87
N PRO A 123 25.59 11.40 -13.49
CA PRO A 123 26.85 10.81 -13.06
C PRO A 123 27.88 11.93 -13.01
N ILE A 124 28.30 12.28 -11.80
CA ILE A 124 29.26 13.34 -11.57
C ILE A 124 30.56 12.85 -12.21
N SER A 125 30.92 13.41 -13.36
CA SER A 125 32.31 13.42 -13.78
C SER A 125 33.04 14.32 -12.81
N ASP A 126 33.85 13.75 -11.94
CA ASP A 126 34.74 14.46 -11.03
C ASP A 126 35.59 15.45 -11.82
N ASN A 127 35.21 16.73 -11.81
CA ASN A 127 36.05 17.87 -12.12
C ASN A 127 35.36 19.14 -11.61
N PHE A 128 35.27 19.25 -10.29
CA PHE A 128 35.04 20.53 -9.64
C PHE A 128 36.33 20.97 -8.97
N THR A 129 37.11 21.78 -9.67
CA THR A 129 38.34 22.39 -9.16
C THR A 129 37.97 23.53 -8.21
N THR A 130 38.28 23.36 -6.93
CA THR A 130 38.20 24.41 -5.91
C THR A 130 39.14 25.57 -6.25
N PRO A 131 38.73 26.85 -6.08
CA PRO A 131 39.66 27.97 -6.20
C PRO A 131 40.55 28.05 -4.97
N THR A 132 41.84 27.75 -5.16
CA THR A 132 42.90 27.95 -4.17
C THR A 132 43.16 29.45 -4.00
N SER A 133 42.89 29.98 -2.81
CA SER A 133 43.41 31.26 -2.34
C SER A 133 44.90 31.13 -2.02
N ALA A 134 45.68 32.06 -2.57
CA ALA A 134 47.09 32.22 -2.30
C ALA A 134 47.30 32.92 -0.95
N GLU A 135 48.20 32.39 -0.12
CA GLU A 135 49.12 33.24 0.64
C GLU A 135 50.37 32.46 1.07
N ALA A 136 51.52 33.12 0.86
CA ALA A 136 52.87 32.63 1.05
C ALA A 136 53.43 33.07 2.40
N ASN A 137 54.19 32.21 3.09
CA ASN A 137 55.65 32.34 3.29
C ASN A 137 56.16 31.52 4.48
N GLN A 138 57.19 30.68 4.19
CA GLN A 138 58.49 30.53 4.88
C GLN A 138 58.53 30.24 6.40
N SER A 139 59.38 29.37 6.96
CA SER A 139 60.41 28.40 6.51
C SER A 139 60.89 27.66 7.80
N PRO A 140 62.07 26.99 7.90
CA PRO A 140 62.18 25.52 8.02
C PRO A 140 62.84 25.04 9.32
N THR A 141 62.73 23.75 9.70
CA THR A 141 63.90 22.92 10.10
C THR A 141 63.60 21.43 10.38
N THR A 142 64.48 20.60 9.80
CA THR A 142 65.08 19.32 10.25
C THR A 142 64.28 18.02 10.39
N ASN A 143 64.55 17.13 9.42
CA ASN A 143 65.21 15.83 9.54
C ASN A 143 64.84 14.89 10.70
N ASN A 144 64.30 13.73 10.37
CA ASN A 144 65.04 12.48 10.63
C ASN A 144 64.60 11.34 9.70
N GLU A 145 65.62 10.72 9.10
CA GLU A 145 65.60 9.47 8.36
C GLU A 145 65.27 8.29 9.28
N SER A 146 64.48 7.33 8.79
CA SER A 146 64.93 5.93 8.73
C SER A 146 63.94 5.01 8.00
N GLN A 147 64.43 4.49 6.88
CA GLN A 147 64.44 3.08 6.48
C GLN A 147 63.13 2.28 6.44
N THR A 148 62.65 2.10 5.20
CA THR A 148 62.42 0.80 4.52
C THR A 148 62.19 -0.45 5.38
N THR A 149 61.07 -1.14 5.14
CA THR A 149 61.08 -2.46 4.48
C THR A 149 59.74 -2.76 3.80
N ASN A 150 59.86 -3.26 2.57
CA ASN A 150 58.79 -3.88 1.78
C ASN A 150 58.30 -5.17 2.47
N ASN A 151 57.00 -5.43 2.42
CA ASN A 151 56.51 -6.79 2.21
C ASN A 151 55.20 -6.79 1.41
N ASN A 152 55.36 -7.18 0.15
CA ASN A 152 54.32 -7.71 -0.72
C ASN A 152 53.69 -8.94 -0.06
N GLN A 153 52.40 -8.88 0.24
CA GLN A 153 51.56 -10.08 0.30
C GLN A 153 50.21 -9.76 -0.35
N SER A 154 50.06 -10.31 -1.55
CA SER A 154 48.83 -10.45 -2.31
C SER A 154 47.87 -11.38 -1.56
N PRO A 155 46.62 -10.98 -1.26
CA PRO A 155 45.62 -11.90 -0.79
C PRO A 155 45.02 -12.69 -1.96
N THR A 156 45.28 -13.99 -1.95
CA THR A 156 44.62 -15.03 -2.75
C THR A 156 43.09 -14.93 -2.62
N PRO A 157 42.32 -15.08 -3.72
CA PRO A 157 40.87 -15.01 -3.69
C PRO A 157 40.31 -16.18 -2.88
N THR A 158 39.61 -15.86 -1.80
CA THR A 158 38.90 -16.86 -0.98
C THR A 158 37.62 -17.26 -1.70
N SER A 159 37.43 -18.56 -1.75
CA SER A 159 36.35 -19.30 -2.40
C SER A 159 34.98 -18.66 -2.27
N ALA A 160 34.28 -18.57 -3.40
CA ALA A 160 32.86 -18.23 -3.48
C ALA A 160 32.06 -19.24 -2.64
N ASP A 161 31.57 -18.78 -1.49
CA ASP A 161 30.59 -19.49 -0.70
C ASP A 161 29.23 -19.27 -1.38
N ASN A 162 28.77 -20.30 -2.09
CA ASN A 162 27.45 -20.36 -2.71
C ASN A 162 26.39 -20.48 -1.62
N ASN A 163 26.17 -19.39 -0.89
CA ASN A 163 25.01 -19.23 -0.04
C ASN A 163 23.85 -18.85 -0.95
N GLN A 164 23.24 -19.87 -1.59
CA GLN A 164 21.91 -19.72 -2.18
C GLN A 164 20.98 -19.35 -1.04
N GLN A 165 20.76 -18.05 -0.89
CA GLN A 165 19.70 -17.48 -0.08
C GLN A 165 18.41 -18.04 -0.69
N ILE A 166 17.89 -19.11 -0.07
CA ILE A 166 16.61 -19.69 -0.44
C ILE A 166 15.61 -18.57 -0.19
N TYR A 167 15.18 -17.89 -1.24
CA TYR A 167 14.03 -17.00 -1.22
C TYR A 167 12.82 -17.87 -0.86
N SER A 168 12.57 -18.00 0.45
CA SER A 168 11.34 -18.56 0.97
C SER A 168 10.23 -17.66 0.46
N TYR A 169 9.42 -18.18 -0.47
CA TYR A 169 8.28 -17.44 -1.02
C TYR A 169 7.37 -17.05 0.15
N PRO A 170 7.25 -15.75 0.51
CA PRO A 170 6.45 -15.33 1.66
C PRO A 170 4.98 -15.75 1.52
N PHE A 171 4.53 -15.91 0.27
CA PHE A 171 3.22 -16.46 -0.07
C PHE A 171 2.98 -17.87 0.49
N ILE A 172 3.96 -18.78 0.47
CA ILE A 172 3.76 -20.16 0.93
C ILE A 172 3.58 -20.17 2.45
N ASN A 173 4.35 -19.37 3.19
CA ASN A 173 4.23 -19.30 4.65
C ASN A 173 2.91 -18.65 5.06
N GLU A 174 2.47 -17.62 4.34
CA GLU A 174 1.16 -16.98 4.55
C GLU A 174 0.01 -17.96 4.25
N PHE A 175 0.08 -18.66 3.12
CA PHE A 175 -0.89 -19.69 2.73
C PHE A 175 -0.97 -20.84 3.75
N LEU A 176 0.17 -21.32 4.25
CA LEU A 176 0.21 -22.38 5.26
C LEU A 176 -0.31 -21.90 6.63
N ASN A 177 -0.07 -20.63 6.99
CA ASN A 177 -0.66 -20.02 8.18
C ASN A 177 -2.18 -19.90 8.07
N ILE A 178 -2.71 -19.53 6.90
CA ILE A 178 -4.16 -19.52 6.63
C ILE A 178 -4.72 -20.94 6.77
N PHE A 179 -4.10 -21.91 6.09
CA PHE A 179 -4.61 -23.28 6.04
C PHE A 179 -4.59 -23.98 7.41
N SER A 180 -3.55 -23.75 8.20
CA SER A 180 -3.44 -24.32 9.55
C SER A 180 -4.48 -23.76 10.53
N LYS A 181 -4.84 -22.48 10.40
CA LYS A 181 -5.88 -21.82 11.22
C LYS A 181 -7.30 -22.11 10.73
N LEU A 182 -7.53 -22.21 9.42
CA LEU A 182 -8.83 -22.64 8.85
C LEU A 182 -9.25 -24.02 9.39
N ARG A 183 -8.27 -24.88 9.69
CA ARG A 183 -8.50 -26.20 10.29
C ARG A 183 -9.01 -26.17 11.73
N GLN A 184 -8.82 -25.07 12.46
CA GLN A 184 -9.27 -24.93 13.85
C GLN A 184 -10.73 -24.47 13.97
N ASN A 185 -11.33 -23.94 12.90
CA ASN A 185 -12.70 -23.39 12.87
C ASN A 185 -13.71 -24.19 12.01
N ILE A 186 -13.53 -25.51 11.84
CA ILE A 186 -14.40 -26.39 11.01
C ILE A 186 -15.80 -26.63 11.64
N GLY A 187 -16.49 -25.57 12.07
CA GLY A 187 -17.84 -25.64 12.65
C GLY A 187 -18.78 -24.49 12.25
N GLN A 188 -18.24 -23.38 11.75
CA GLN A 188 -19.02 -22.25 11.22
C GLN A 188 -18.52 -21.93 9.82
N VAL A 189 -19.10 -22.59 8.82
CA VAL A 189 -19.01 -22.11 7.43
C VAL A 189 -19.93 -20.91 7.31
N THR A 190 -19.37 -19.72 7.10
CA THR A 190 -20.16 -18.56 6.71
C THR A 190 -20.82 -18.91 5.37
N PRO A 191 -22.15 -18.75 5.21
CA PRO A 191 -22.79 -19.11 3.96
C PRO A 191 -22.19 -18.23 2.85
N THR A 192 -21.51 -18.85 1.88
CA THR A 192 -21.27 -18.21 0.59
C THR A 192 -22.62 -17.73 0.08
N PRO A 193 -22.80 -16.43 -0.17
CA PRO A 193 -24.08 -15.92 -0.64
C PRO A 193 -24.45 -16.70 -1.90
N THR A 194 -25.47 -17.55 -1.78
CA THR A 194 -26.01 -18.24 -2.93
C THR A 194 -26.75 -17.18 -3.70
N SER A 195 -26.21 -16.77 -4.85
CA SER A 195 -26.90 -15.89 -5.79
C SER A 195 -28.14 -16.61 -6.31
N SER A 196 -29.23 -16.63 -5.52
CA SER A 196 -30.52 -16.98 -6.04
C SER A 196 -30.92 -15.82 -6.95
N LEU A 197 -30.83 -16.01 -8.27
CA LEU A 197 -31.54 -15.19 -9.25
C LEU A 197 -33.05 -15.40 -9.04
N GLY A 198 -33.59 -14.88 -7.94
CA GLY A 198 -35.00 -14.64 -7.77
C GLY A 198 -35.28 -13.31 -8.47
N SER A 199 -35.80 -13.38 -9.70
CA SER A 199 -36.24 -12.22 -10.46
C SER A 199 -37.27 -11.42 -9.63
N PRO A 200 -36.95 -10.21 -9.13
CA PRO A 200 -37.92 -9.39 -8.43
C PRO A 200 -38.84 -8.74 -9.46
N SER A 201 -40.15 -8.81 -9.21
CA SER A 201 -41.16 -8.04 -9.93
C SER A 201 -40.81 -6.53 -9.89
N PRO A 202 -40.92 -5.78 -11.00
CA PRO A 202 -40.44 -4.42 -11.09
C PRO A 202 -41.34 -3.48 -10.29
N SER A 203 -40.99 -3.24 -9.03
CA SER A 203 -41.40 -2.02 -8.34
C SER A 203 -40.46 -0.91 -8.80
N SER A 204 -41.05 0.20 -9.26
CA SER A 204 -40.37 1.37 -9.82
C SER A 204 -39.27 1.90 -8.91
N ILE A 205 -38.04 1.44 -9.15
CA ILE A 205 -36.80 2.08 -8.69
C ILE A 205 -36.52 3.18 -9.71
N THR A 206 -36.72 4.43 -9.31
CA THR A 206 -36.17 5.58 -10.01
C THR A 206 -34.67 5.39 -10.16
N ASN A 207 -34.19 5.21 -11.39
CA ASN A 207 -32.77 5.18 -11.71
C ASN A 207 -32.09 6.42 -11.10
N PRO A 208 -31.01 6.26 -10.31
CA PRO A 208 -30.16 7.38 -9.99
C PRO A 208 -29.55 7.93 -11.30
N PRO A 209 -29.26 9.24 -11.39
CA PRO A 209 -28.63 9.81 -12.58
C PRO A 209 -27.29 9.11 -12.86
N ALA A 210 -27.14 8.58 -14.08
CA ALA A 210 -25.86 8.11 -14.60
C ALA A 210 -24.87 9.29 -14.62
N GLY A 211 -23.87 9.25 -13.75
CA GLY A 211 -22.81 10.26 -13.65
C GLY A 211 -22.50 10.80 -12.25
N GLY A 212 -23.26 10.42 -11.22
CA GLY A 212 -22.93 10.75 -9.84
C GLY A 212 -22.05 9.68 -9.21
N HIS A 213 -20.98 10.08 -8.52
CA HIS A 213 -20.30 9.22 -7.54
C HIS A 213 -21.33 8.40 -6.73
N PRO A 214 -21.01 7.15 -6.34
CA PRO A 214 -21.79 6.50 -5.30
C PRO A 214 -21.87 7.48 -4.13
N PRO A 215 -23.06 7.69 -3.53
CA PRO A 215 -23.23 8.67 -2.47
C PRO A 215 -22.12 8.44 -1.47
N THR A 216 -21.29 9.47 -1.23
CA THR A 216 -20.20 9.46 -0.25
C THR A 216 -20.73 8.74 0.96
N SER A 217 -20.33 7.49 1.13
CA SER A 217 -20.82 6.70 2.25
C SER A 217 -20.43 7.51 3.47
N GLY A 218 -21.36 7.82 4.36
CA GLY A 218 -21.10 8.68 5.52
C GLY A 218 -20.22 8.00 6.57
N TYR A 219 -19.26 7.18 6.13
CA TYR A 219 -18.36 6.44 6.97
C TYR A 219 -17.26 7.36 7.49
N MET A 220 -16.80 7.03 8.68
CA MET A 220 -15.71 7.73 9.32
C MET A 220 -14.41 7.42 8.60
N TYR A 221 -13.61 8.45 8.36
CA TYR A 221 -12.30 8.33 7.74
C TYR A 221 -11.19 8.78 8.68
N TYR A 222 -10.12 7.99 8.70
CA TYR A 222 -8.89 8.32 9.41
C TYR A 222 -7.71 8.11 8.47
N ALA A 223 -6.90 9.15 8.31
CA ALA A 223 -5.60 9.04 7.68
C ALA A 223 -4.55 8.60 8.71
N GLN A 224 -3.73 7.60 8.38
CA GLN A 224 -2.71 7.09 9.31
C GLN A 224 -1.61 8.12 9.60
N CYS A 225 -1.39 9.06 8.67
CA CYS A 225 -0.36 10.10 8.76
C CYS A 225 -0.93 11.52 8.94
N ASN A 226 -2.09 11.67 9.59
CA ASN A 226 -2.65 12.99 9.90
C ASN A 226 -3.42 12.96 11.23
N GLY A 227 -3.03 13.80 12.18
CA GLY A 227 -3.58 13.83 13.56
C GLY A 227 -3.16 12.66 14.45
N TYR A 228 -3.07 11.44 13.90
CA TYR A 228 -2.75 10.20 14.63
C TYR A 228 -1.35 9.65 14.35
N GLY A 229 -0.61 10.25 13.42
CA GLY A 229 0.64 9.69 12.91
C GLY A 229 1.75 9.46 13.94
N GLY A 230 1.74 10.22 15.04
CA GLY A 230 2.74 10.11 16.12
C GLY A 230 2.49 8.98 17.14
N ILE A 231 1.38 8.24 17.03
CA ILE A 231 1.09 7.13 17.94
C ILE A 231 2.16 6.05 17.79
N SER A 232 2.82 5.68 18.89
CA SER A 232 3.82 4.61 18.91
C SER A 232 3.15 3.24 18.84
N LEU A 233 3.71 2.34 18.04
CA LEU A 233 3.23 0.96 17.95
C LEU A 233 3.97 0.07 18.97
N PRO A 234 3.35 -1.01 19.49
CA PRO A 234 3.92 -1.82 20.58
C PRO A 234 5.31 -2.40 20.28
N SER A 235 5.56 -2.82 19.03
CA SER A 235 6.87 -3.37 18.61
C SER A 235 7.72 -2.36 17.83
N GLY A 236 7.56 -1.06 18.11
CA GLY A 236 8.33 0.04 17.52
C GLY A 236 7.68 0.68 16.28
N CYS A 237 8.28 1.78 15.81
CA CYS A 237 7.74 2.69 14.79
C CYS A 237 6.48 3.44 15.24
N THR A 238 5.96 4.28 14.34
CA THR A 238 4.74 5.05 14.55
C THR A 238 3.60 4.55 13.67
N LEU A 239 2.38 4.98 13.98
CA LEU A 239 1.20 4.73 13.15
C LEU A 239 1.38 5.27 11.73
N CYS A 240 2.08 6.40 11.54
CA CYS A 240 2.33 6.88 10.19
C CYS A 240 3.23 5.93 9.38
N ASN A 241 4.19 5.25 10.01
CA ASN A 241 5.10 4.33 9.32
C ASN A 241 4.46 2.98 8.96
N ALA A 242 3.62 2.43 9.84
CA ALA A 242 3.16 1.04 9.72
C ALA A 242 1.71 0.80 10.19
N GLY A 243 0.92 1.86 10.30
CA GLY A 243 -0.42 1.82 10.92
C GLY A 243 -1.59 1.57 9.98
N CYS A 244 -1.39 1.13 8.74
CA CYS A 244 -2.50 0.97 7.77
C CYS A 244 -3.57 0.01 8.26
N GLY A 245 -3.19 -1.09 8.90
CA GLY A 245 -4.11 -2.08 9.46
C GLY A 245 -4.99 -1.55 10.60
N PRO A 246 -4.42 -1.11 11.74
CA PRO A 246 -5.22 -0.55 12.83
C PRO A 246 -6.01 0.69 12.42
N THR A 247 -5.50 1.51 11.50
CA THR A 247 -6.26 2.66 10.98
C THR A 247 -7.48 2.21 10.16
N THR A 248 -7.33 1.17 9.34
CA THR A 248 -8.44 0.58 8.59
C THR A 248 -9.49 -0.06 9.51
N VAL A 249 -9.05 -0.76 10.55
CA VAL A 249 -9.97 -1.28 11.58
C VAL A 249 -10.71 -0.13 12.29
N ALA A 250 -10.03 0.97 12.61
CA ALA A 250 -10.65 2.13 13.23
C ALA A 250 -11.73 2.73 12.33
N MET A 251 -11.50 2.88 11.03
CA MET A 251 -12.52 3.37 10.08
C MET A 251 -13.76 2.48 10.05
N ILE A 252 -13.59 1.15 10.03
CA ILE A 252 -14.71 0.19 10.05
C ILE A 252 -15.44 0.24 11.39
N ALA A 253 -14.71 0.13 12.51
CA ALA A 253 -15.30 0.09 13.86
C ALA A 253 -16.03 1.39 14.20
N SER A 254 -15.46 2.54 13.82
CA SER A 254 -16.10 3.83 14.05
C SER A 254 -17.36 4.05 13.21
N SER A 255 -17.40 3.46 12.01
CA SER A 255 -18.54 3.54 11.12
C SER A 255 -19.68 2.58 11.50
N PHE A 256 -19.35 1.38 11.98
CA PHE A 256 -20.35 0.33 12.23
C PHE A 256 -20.77 0.21 13.69
N VAL A 257 -19.88 0.55 14.64
CA VAL A 257 -20.08 0.30 16.07
C VAL A 257 -20.27 1.62 16.84
N SER A 258 -19.23 2.45 16.95
CA SER A 258 -19.28 3.74 17.64
C SER A 258 -18.17 4.67 17.16
N ALA A 259 -18.48 5.95 16.94
CA ALA A 259 -17.50 6.97 16.55
C ALA A 259 -16.30 7.09 17.50
N ASP A 260 -16.40 6.57 18.73
CA ASP A 260 -15.33 6.57 19.72
C ASP A 260 -14.13 5.68 19.33
N TYR A 261 -14.29 4.70 18.42
CA TYR A 261 -13.20 3.81 17.99
C TYR A 261 -12.22 4.51 17.02
N ASP A 262 -11.45 5.46 17.56
CA ASP A 262 -10.38 6.13 16.84
C ASP A 262 -9.11 5.25 16.68
N PRO A 263 -8.12 5.67 15.86
CA PRO A 263 -6.90 4.90 15.68
C PRO A 263 -6.10 4.63 16.97
N LYS A 264 -6.16 5.53 17.97
CA LYS A 264 -5.48 5.31 19.24
C LYS A 264 -6.14 4.16 20.01
N ILE A 265 -7.46 4.17 20.14
CA ILE A 265 -8.18 3.11 20.84
C ILE A 265 -7.91 1.77 20.18
N ILE A 266 -7.92 1.69 18.85
CA ILE A 266 -7.64 0.44 18.14
C ILE A 266 -6.20 -0.03 18.39
N VAL A 267 -5.20 0.83 18.35
CA VAL A 267 -3.80 0.46 18.70
C VAL A 267 -3.72 -0.09 20.13
N ASP A 268 -4.36 0.58 21.09
CA ASP A 268 -4.40 0.13 22.48
C ASP A 268 -5.07 -1.26 22.61
N MET A 269 -6.13 -1.52 21.82
CA MET A 269 -6.80 -2.83 21.79
C MET A 269 -5.90 -3.93 21.21
N TYR A 270 -5.19 -3.67 20.11
CA TYR A 270 -4.19 -4.60 19.56
C TYR A 270 -3.16 -4.96 20.63
N GLN A 271 -2.62 -3.94 21.31
CA GLN A 271 -1.63 -4.14 22.37
C GLN A 271 -2.18 -4.98 23.53
N SER A 272 -3.38 -4.65 24.03
CA SER A 272 -3.99 -5.36 25.17
C SER A 272 -4.27 -6.84 24.90
N ARG A 273 -4.42 -7.21 23.62
CA ARG A 273 -4.73 -8.57 23.17
C ARG A 273 -3.48 -9.36 22.76
N GLY A 274 -2.30 -8.72 22.80
CA GLY A 274 -1.06 -9.33 22.35
C GLY A 274 -1.04 -9.61 20.84
N TYR A 275 -1.80 -8.83 20.06
CA TYR A 275 -1.83 -8.94 18.60
C TYR A 275 -0.56 -8.37 17.96
N GLY A 276 -0.23 -8.88 16.76
CA GLY A 276 0.92 -8.46 15.99
C GLY A 276 0.78 -7.01 15.55
N LEU A 277 1.63 -6.12 16.08
CA LEU A 277 1.66 -4.70 15.70
C LEU A 277 3.05 -4.07 15.94
N GLY A 278 3.65 -3.54 14.88
CA GLY A 278 4.95 -2.86 14.93
C GLY A 278 5.40 -2.31 13.58
N CYS A 279 6.72 -2.13 13.40
CA CYS A 279 7.30 -1.61 12.15
C CYS A 279 6.98 -2.44 10.90
N ALA A 280 6.69 -3.73 11.05
CA ALA A 280 6.30 -4.61 9.94
C ALA A 280 4.80 -4.49 9.58
N GLY A 281 4.05 -3.64 10.28
CA GLY A 281 2.61 -3.52 10.17
C GLY A 281 1.87 -4.35 11.21
N SER A 282 0.65 -4.73 10.86
CA SER A 282 -0.21 -5.62 11.63
C SER A 282 -0.65 -6.81 10.79
N ASP A 283 -1.24 -7.80 11.43
CA ASP A 283 -1.77 -8.98 10.74
C ASP A 283 -3.27 -8.83 10.39
N TYR A 284 -3.69 -9.31 9.21
CA TYR A 284 -5.11 -9.27 8.81
C TYR A 284 -5.98 -10.19 9.67
N TYR A 285 -5.41 -11.28 10.22
CA TYR A 285 -6.17 -12.19 11.07
C TYR A 285 -6.47 -11.59 12.45
N ASP A 286 -5.59 -10.73 12.95
CA ASP A 286 -5.81 -9.96 14.17
C ASP A 286 -6.86 -8.87 13.92
N ALA A 287 -6.84 -8.23 12.74
CA ALA A 287 -7.88 -7.29 12.32
C ALA A 287 -9.26 -7.95 12.27
N HIS A 288 -9.34 -9.13 11.65
CA HIS A 288 -10.56 -9.95 11.58
C HIS A 288 -11.09 -10.29 12.99
N SER A 289 -10.23 -10.85 13.84
CA SER A 289 -10.58 -11.22 15.23
C SER A 289 -11.01 -10.02 16.08
N LEU A 290 -10.34 -8.86 15.90
CA LEU A 290 -10.69 -7.65 16.62
C LEU A 290 -12.09 -7.15 16.21
N LEU A 291 -12.37 -7.10 14.91
CA LEU A 291 -13.67 -6.67 14.39
C LEU A 291 -14.81 -7.58 14.85
N GLU A 292 -14.63 -8.91 14.84
CA GLU A 292 -15.60 -9.84 15.40
C GLU A 292 -15.86 -9.59 16.89
N SER A 293 -14.80 -9.32 17.66
CA SER A 293 -14.92 -9.02 19.09
C SER A 293 -15.69 -7.71 19.37
N LEU A 294 -15.79 -6.83 18.37
CA LEU A 294 -16.58 -5.60 18.39
C LEU A 294 -18.00 -5.80 17.82
N SER A 295 -18.44 -7.05 17.65
CA SER A 295 -19.74 -7.43 17.06
C SER A 295 -19.92 -7.00 15.59
N VAL A 296 -18.84 -6.72 14.86
CA VAL A 296 -18.88 -6.57 13.40
C VAL A 296 -18.94 -7.96 12.78
N LYS A 297 -19.92 -8.20 11.91
CA LYS A 297 -20.00 -9.46 11.17
C LYS A 297 -18.89 -9.51 10.14
N THR A 298 -18.25 -10.66 10.02
CA THR A 298 -17.19 -10.94 9.05
C THR A 298 -17.59 -12.08 8.12
N THR A 299 -16.92 -12.19 6.98
CA THR A 299 -16.93 -13.41 6.16
C THR A 299 -15.67 -14.23 6.40
N ASP A 300 -15.64 -15.43 5.81
CA ASP A 300 -14.40 -16.17 5.59
C ASP A 300 -13.46 -15.35 4.67
N TYR A 301 -12.16 -15.68 4.70
CA TYR A 301 -11.16 -15.00 3.88
C TYR A 301 -11.32 -15.33 2.39
N LEU A 302 -11.30 -14.30 1.57
CA LEU A 302 -11.06 -14.37 0.13
C LEU A 302 -9.56 -14.25 -0.11
N ILE A 303 -8.95 -15.28 -0.70
CA ILE A 303 -7.51 -15.35 -0.95
C ILE A 303 -7.25 -15.16 -2.45
N PHE A 304 -6.38 -14.21 -2.76
CA PHE A 304 -6.02 -13.82 -4.12
C PHE A 304 -4.51 -14.04 -4.34
N ASN A 305 -4.14 -14.47 -5.55
CA ASN A 305 -2.74 -14.72 -5.88
C ASN A 305 -2.09 -13.50 -6.56
N LEU A 306 -2.03 -12.37 -5.85
CA LEU A 306 -1.50 -11.09 -6.38
C LEU A 306 -2.24 -10.61 -7.65
N GLU A 307 -3.56 -10.75 -7.62
CA GLU A 307 -4.44 -10.45 -8.75
C GLU A 307 -4.67 -8.94 -8.89
N SER A 308 -4.90 -8.44 -10.10
CA SER A 308 -5.27 -7.04 -10.35
C SER A 308 -6.75 -6.77 -10.07
N ALA A 309 -7.12 -5.49 -10.01
CA ALA A 309 -8.49 -5.05 -9.76
C ALA A 309 -9.51 -5.71 -10.71
N ASP A 310 -9.24 -5.74 -12.02
CA ASP A 310 -10.11 -6.36 -13.03
C ASP A 310 -10.33 -7.87 -12.80
N GLN A 311 -9.40 -8.55 -12.13
CA GLN A 311 -9.49 -9.98 -11.82
C GLN A 311 -10.33 -10.24 -10.57
N VAL A 312 -10.23 -9.39 -9.53
CA VAL A 312 -10.94 -9.59 -8.26
C VAL A 312 -12.35 -8.98 -8.24
N VAL A 313 -12.63 -8.03 -9.13
CA VAL A 313 -13.90 -7.27 -9.14
C VAL A 313 -15.13 -8.17 -9.22
N SER A 314 -15.11 -9.23 -10.04
CA SER A 314 -16.27 -10.12 -10.16
C SER A 314 -16.61 -10.83 -8.85
N ASP A 315 -15.58 -11.21 -8.09
CA ASP A 315 -15.75 -11.94 -6.85
C ASP A 315 -16.27 -11.01 -5.76
N LEU A 316 -15.70 -9.80 -5.66
CA LEU A 316 -16.10 -8.80 -4.66
C LEU A 316 -17.50 -8.22 -4.92
N LYS A 317 -17.89 -8.00 -6.18
CA LYS A 317 -19.20 -7.40 -6.54
C LYS A 317 -20.40 -8.18 -5.99
N ASN A 318 -20.33 -9.51 -5.96
CA ASN A 318 -21.42 -10.33 -5.45
C ASN A 318 -21.66 -10.12 -3.95
N TYR A 319 -20.59 -9.94 -3.17
CA TYR A 319 -20.68 -9.64 -1.75
C TYR A 319 -21.11 -8.18 -1.50
N LEU A 320 -20.60 -7.23 -2.29
CA LEU A 320 -21.02 -5.83 -2.23
C LEU A 320 -22.52 -5.68 -2.49
N ALA A 321 -23.06 -6.40 -3.47
CA ALA A 321 -24.50 -6.45 -3.74
C ALA A 321 -25.31 -7.01 -2.56
N ALA A 322 -24.72 -7.87 -1.73
CA ALA A 322 -25.31 -8.38 -0.50
C ALA A 322 -25.05 -7.45 0.73
N GLY A 323 -24.48 -6.27 0.51
CA GLY A 323 -24.21 -5.24 1.52
C GLY A 323 -22.98 -5.52 2.38
N TRP A 324 -22.03 -6.34 1.91
CA TRP A 324 -20.72 -6.48 2.53
C TRP A 324 -19.76 -5.42 2.00
N THR A 325 -18.89 -4.90 2.85
CA THR A 325 -17.71 -4.11 2.45
C THR A 325 -16.45 -4.90 2.79
N PHE A 326 -15.24 -4.48 2.43
CA PHE A 326 -14.07 -5.36 2.59
C PHE A 326 -12.86 -4.70 3.25
N PHE A 327 -12.40 -5.29 4.36
CA PHE A 327 -11.04 -5.07 4.82
C PHE A 327 -10.10 -5.85 3.90
N THR A 328 -9.15 -5.16 3.28
CA THR A 328 -8.35 -5.70 2.16
C THR A 328 -6.87 -5.50 2.37
N LEU A 329 -6.08 -6.54 2.08
CA LEU A 329 -4.64 -6.50 1.93
C LEU A 329 -4.26 -6.59 0.45
N ALA A 330 -3.45 -5.65 -0.01
CA ALA A 330 -2.83 -5.71 -1.33
C ALA A 330 -1.37 -5.25 -1.30
N ASN A 331 -0.63 -5.58 -2.35
CA ASN A 331 0.69 -5.01 -2.60
C ASN A 331 0.55 -3.78 -3.51
N PHE A 332 1.26 -2.70 -3.17
CA PHE A 332 1.29 -1.47 -3.96
C PHE A 332 2.59 -1.30 -4.77
N ARG A 333 3.43 -2.34 -4.82
CA ARG A 333 4.63 -2.42 -5.67
C ARG A 333 5.01 -3.88 -5.98
N GLU A 334 5.80 -4.09 -7.04
CA GLU A 334 6.12 -5.42 -7.60
C GLU A 334 6.66 -6.41 -6.56
N ASN A 335 7.50 -5.91 -5.64
CA ASN A 335 8.23 -6.70 -4.65
C ASN A 335 7.71 -6.48 -3.21
N GLY A 336 6.41 -6.22 -3.04
CA GLY A 336 5.77 -6.12 -1.72
C GLY A 336 5.07 -4.78 -1.51
N GLY A 337 5.33 -4.13 -0.36
CA GLY A 337 4.56 -2.95 0.05
C GLY A 337 3.11 -3.34 0.36
N GLY A 338 2.96 -4.31 1.26
CA GLY A 338 1.65 -4.73 1.77
C GLY A 338 0.97 -3.56 2.46
N HIS A 339 -0.30 -3.35 2.12
CA HIS A 339 -1.08 -2.23 2.61
C HIS A 339 -2.53 -2.64 2.84
N PHE A 340 -3.09 -2.16 3.95
CA PHE A 340 -4.48 -2.39 4.31
C PHE A 340 -5.34 -1.17 3.99
N PHE A 341 -6.52 -1.43 3.44
CA PHE A 341 -7.52 -0.41 3.11
C PHE A 341 -8.92 -1.04 3.13
N TRP A 342 -9.95 -0.20 3.13
CA TRP A 342 -11.35 -0.63 3.24
C TRP A 342 -12.12 -0.34 1.96
N ILE A 343 -12.41 -1.38 1.17
CA ILE A 343 -13.22 -1.25 -0.05
C ILE A 343 -14.70 -1.12 0.35
N THR A 344 -15.34 -0.06 -0.11
CA THR A 344 -16.75 0.21 0.19
C THR A 344 -17.66 0.05 -1.01
N ASP A 345 -17.12 0.18 -2.22
CA ASP A 345 -17.92 0.03 -3.44
C ASP A 345 -17.06 -0.39 -4.64
N ILE A 346 -17.73 -0.94 -5.67
CA ILE A 346 -17.15 -1.14 -7.00
C ILE A 346 -18.17 -0.70 -8.04
N ASP A 347 -17.82 0.32 -8.82
CA ASP A 347 -18.75 0.89 -9.79
C ASP A 347 -18.97 0.00 -11.03
N GLU A 348 -19.86 0.44 -11.91
CA GLU A 348 -20.19 -0.28 -13.14
C GLU A 348 -18.98 -0.49 -14.05
N ALA A 349 -18.04 0.48 -14.08
CA ALA A 349 -16.81 0.40 -14.85
C ALA A 349 -15.74 -0.50 -14.20
N GLY A 350 -15.99 -1.02 -12.99
CA GLY A 350 -15.04 -1.87 -12.26
C GLY A 350 -13.97 -1.09 -11.51
N ASN A 351 -14.18 0.20 -11.26
CA ASN A 351 -13.31 0.95 -10.36
C ASN A 351 -13.59 0.55 -8.92
N VAL A 352 -12.52 0.26 -8.19
CA VAL A 352 -12.58 -0.08 -6.77
C VAL A 352 -12.51 1.20 -5.95
N TRP A 353 -13.57 1.47 -5.19
CA TRP A 353 -13.69 2.66 -4.34
C TRP A 353 -13.44 2.29 -2.87
N ALA A 354 -12.45 2.93 -2.25
CA ALA A 354 -11.98 2.55 -0.93
C ALA A 354 -11.65 3.72 0.00
N TYR A 355 -11.71 3.43 1.29
CA TYR A 355 -11.16 4.23 2.37
C TYR A 355 -9.74 3.74 2.61
N ASP A 356 -8.78 4.42 1.99
CA ASP A 356 -7.36 4.11 2.12
C ASP A 356 -6.70 5.06 3.14
N PRO A 357 -6.10 4.53 4.22
CA PRO A 357 -5.55 5.37 5.29
C PRO A 357 -4.22 6.05 4.92
N TYR A 358 -3.56 5.66 3.83
CA TYR A 358 -2.23 6.16 3.46
C TYR A 358 -2.20 6.76 2.05
N TYR A 359 -2.60 5.99 1.05
CA TYR A 359 -2.59 6.42 -0.33
C TYR A 359 -3.80 7.31 -0.58
N GLY A 360 -3.55 8.58 -0.95
CA GLY A 360 -4.62 9.57 -1.10
C GLY A 360 -5.14 10.13 0.23
N ARG A 361 -4.37 10.02 1.32
CA ARG A 361 -4.65 10.63 2.64
C ARG A 361 -4.91 12.14 2.67
N PHE A 362 -4.66 12.83 1.56
CA PHE A 362 -4.91 14.27 1.36
C PHE A 362 -6.09 14.54 0.43
N GLN A 363 -6.83 13.50 0.04
CA GLN A 363 -8.01 13.57 -0.81
C GLN A 363 -9.22 13.13 0.00
N ALA A 364 -10.41 13.59 -0.41
CA ALA A 364 -11.65 13.15 0.22
C ALA A 364 -11.94 11.68 -0.17
N PRO A 365 -12.22 10.79 0.79
CA PRO A 365 -12.62 9.42 0.50
C PRO A 365 -14.09 9.35 0.02
N PRO A 366 -14.51 8.25 -0.63
CA PRO A 366 -13.67 7.12 -1.04
C PRO A 366 -12.79 7.45 -2.24
N LEU A 367 -11.67 6.74 -2.36
CA LEU A 367 -10.66 6.90 -3.40
C LEU A 367 -10.76 5.79 -4.44
N ASN A 368 -10.54 6.13 -5.71
CA ASN A 368 -10.46 5.13 -6.77
C ASN A 368 -9.08 4.47 -6.77
N GLU A 369 -9.00 3.22 -6.30
CA GLU A 369 -7.74 2.47 -6.23
C GLU A 369 -7.19 2.10 -7.60
N ASN A 370 -8.04 2.03 -8.64
CA ASN A 370 -7.59 1.75 -10.01
C ASN A 370 -6.73 2.89 -10.59
N SER A 371 -6.78 4.10 -10.00
CA SER A 371 -5.94 5.23 -10.42
C SER A 371 -4.43 4.97 -10.28
N ARG A 372 -4.04 3.89 -9.59
CA ARG A 372 -2.64 3.53 -9.27
C ARG A 372 -2.10 2.36 -10.08
N TYR A 373 -2.72 2.08 -11.24
CA TYR A 373 -2.32 1.00 -12.14
C TYR A 373 -0.79 0.99 -12.38
N PRO A 374 -0.12 -0.19 -12.31
CA PRO A 374 -0.68 -1.55 -12.30
C PRO A 374 -1.03 -2.14 -10.92
N PHE A 375 -1.00 -1.32 -9.86
CA PHE A 375 -1.34 -1.68 -8.48
C PHE A 375 -2.70 -1.08 -8.08
N PRO A 376 -3.34 -1.55 -6.99
CA PRO A 376 -2.94 -2.64 -6.09
C PRO A 376 -3.00 -4.05 -6.72
N LYS A 377 -2.17 -4.96 -6.20
CA LYS A 377 -2.25 -6.42 -6.42
C LYS A 377 -2.79 -7.11 -5.17
N TYR A 378 -4.02 -7.59 -5.24
CA TYR A 378 -4.80 -8.09 -4.12
C TYR A 378 -4.26 -9.42 -3.60
N ARG A 379 -4.25 -9.60 -2.28
CA ARG A 379 -3.74 -10.81 -1.59
C ARG A 379 -4.81 -11.47 -0.74
N VAL A 380 -5.47 -10.69 0.10
CA VAL A 380 -6.48 -11.18 1.04
C VAL A 380 -7.55 -10.13 1.19
N ALA A 381 -8.81 -10.53 1.26
CA ALA A 381 -9.88 -9.69 1.76
C ALA A 381 -10.81 -10.50 2.66
N PHE A 382 -11.53 -9.84 3.55
CA PHE A 382 -12.69 -10.42 4.21
C PHE A 382 -13.81 -9.38 4.28
N GLY A 383 -15.03 -9.85 4.06
CA GLY A 383 -16.22 -9.03 4.13
C GLY A 383 -16.46 -8.57 5.56
N VAL A 384 -16.90 -7.33 5.73
CA VAL A 384 -17.32 -6.71 6.99
C VAL A 384 -18.70 -6.07 6.83
N LYS A 385 -19.56 -6.26 7.83
CA LYS A 385 -20.94 -5.75 7.83
C LYS A 385 -21.44 -5.50 9.25
N LYS A 386 -22.34 -4.55 9.41
CA LYS A 386 -23.05 -4.29 10.66
C LYS A 386 -24.03 -5.42 11.04
#